data_AF-A0A9D7TS21-F1
#
_entry.id   AF-A0A9D7TS21-F1
#
_cell.length_a   1.000
_cell.length_b   1.000
_cell.length_c   1.000
_cell.angle_alpha   90.00
_cell.angle_beta   90.00
_cell.angle_gamma   90.00
#
_symmetry.space_group_name_H-M   'P 1'
#
loop_
_entity.id
_entity.type
_entity.pdbx_description
1 polymer ?
#
loop_
_entity_poly.entity_id
_entity_poly.type
_entity_poly.pdbx_seq_one_letter_code
_entity_poly.pdbx_strand_id
1 'polypeptide(L)'
;MTNSENIIQFGPNAYSKPATGLNILRETIMGRENFDYAFREYARRWAFKHPTPADLFRTMEDASAEDLDWFWRGWFYGTEPCDISLDTVKWATLNTEVSNKQPSAGGTGTIKVPVAKPQLNNFDDISKIRNREDSKITFATDADETLRDFYWRYARGLAKVDSTPFEITRPDVAVDTFTEAQRFNIAGRKNMYELTFSNKGGLVMPIIIEWTFKDGTKEVDRIGVNIWRKNENKVTKTFMKDKEVASIKLDPMKETADINTSNNSWPAFTEPSKFQLFKTGGGRGPRGGGGGGGNPMQKEIK
;
A
#
# COMPACT_ATOMS: atom_id res chain seq x y z
N MET A 1 35.79 9.12 -9.26
CA MET A 1 34.51 9.54 -8.68
C MET A 1 34.55 11.04 -8.44
N THR A 2 33.41 11.71 -8.41
CA THR A 2 33.32 13.14 -8.03
C THR A 2 33.52 13.30 -6.52
N ASN A 3 34.03 14.47 -6.09
CA ASN A 3 34.12 14.82 -4.66
C ASN A 3 32.71 14.86 -4.02
N SER A 4 32.58 14.46 -2.74
CA SER A 4 31.32 14.46 -1.99
C SER A 4 30.69 15.85 -1.94
N GLU A 5 31.51 16.88 -1.75
CA GLU A 5 31.07 18.28 -1.63
C GLU A 5 30.44 18.84 -2.91
N ASN A 6 30.68 18.18 -4.06
CA ASN A 6 30.08 18.55 -5.34
C ASN A 6 28.71 17.85 -5.56
N ILE A 7 28.26 16.99 -4.65
CA ILE A 7 27.01 16.23 -4.78
C ILE A 7 25.85 17.07 -4.25
N ILE A 8 25.12 17.71 -5.18
CA ILE A 8 23.85 18.39 -4.90
C ILE A 8 22.90 17.42 -4.16
N GLN A 9 22.36 17.85 -3.02
CA GLN A 9 21.52 17.04 -2.13
C GLN A 9 22.16 15.68 -1.75
N PHE A 10 23.41 15.69 -1.28
CA PHE A 10 24.12 14.49 -0.82
C PHE A 10 23.29 13.60 0.12
N GLY A 11 22.57 14.16 1.10
CA GLY A 11 21.71 13.39 2.02
C GLY A 11 20.66 12.52 1.28
N PRO A 12 19.70 13.11 0.55
CA PRO A 12 18.75 12.38 -0.27
C PRO A 12 19.38 11.40 -1.28
N ASN A 13 20.49 11.79 -1.94
CA ASN A 13 21.10 11.00 -3.01
C ASN A 13 21.99 9.84 -2.52
N ALA A 14 22.65 9.97 -1.37
CA ALA A 14 23.51 8.93 -0.81
C ALA A 14 22.79 8.01 0.20
N TYR A 15 21.71 8.49 0.85
CA TYR A 15 21.00 7.72 1.89
C TYR A 15 19.56 7.41 1.48
N SER A 16 18.72 8.42 1.22
CA SER A 16 17.28 8.19 1.02
C SER A 16 16.94 7.41 -0.25
N LYS A 17 17.45 7.83 -1.42
CA LYS A 17 17.19 7.14 -2.70
C LYS A 17 17.78 5.71 -2.71
N PRO A 18 19.03 5.46 -2.22
CA PRO A 18 19.55 4.10 -2.12
C PRO A 18 18.82 3.20 -1.11
N ALA A 19 18.47 3.71 0.08
CA ALA A 19 17.76 2.92 1.09
C ALA A 19 16.35 2.52 0.62
N THR A 20 15.60 3.43 0.00
CA THR A 20 14.31 3.11 -0.63
C THR A 20 14.48 2.08 -1.74
N GLY A 21 15.49 2.22 -2.61
CA GLY A 21 15.77 1.26 -3.69
C GLY A 21 16.08 -0.15 -3.19
N LEU A 22 16.89 -0.28 -2.14
CA LEU A 22 17.19 -1.58 -1.50
C LEU A 22 15.97 -2.18 -0.80
N ASN A 23 15.11 -1.37 -0.16
CA ASN A 23 13.84 -1.85 0.41
C ASN A 23 12.88 -2.35 -0.68
N ILE A 24 12.77 -1.64 -1.80
CA ILE A 24 11.96 -2.05 -2.97
C ILE A 24 12.48 -3.36 -3.56
N LEU A 25 13.80 -3.53 -3.71
CA LEU A 25 14.39 -4.79 -4.16
C LEU A 25 14.05 -5.95 -3.22
N ARG A 26 14.28 -5.76 -1.90
CA ARG A 26 14.07 -6.78 -0.88
C ARG A 26 12.61 -7.16 -0.68
N GLU A 27 11.69 -6.20 -0.72
CA GLU A 27 10.30 -6.41 -0.34
C GLU A 27 9.36 -6.58 -1.55
N THR A 28 9.65 -5.92 -2.67
CA THR A 28 8.74 -5.80 -3.83
C THR A 28 9.19 -6.62 -5.05
N ILE A 29 10.49 -6.60 -5.39
CA ILE A 29 11.00 -7.16 -6.64
C ILE A 29 11.49 -8.60 -6.44
N MET A 30 12.59 -8.77 -5.70
CA MET A 30 13.28 -10.06 -5.52
C MET A 30 12.65 -10.91 -4.40
N GLY A 31 12.04 -10.24 -3.43
CA GLY A 31 11.63 -10.86 -2.18
C GLY A 31 12.81 -11.12 -1.22
N ARG A 32 12.46 -11.37 0.04
CA ARG A 32 13.42 -11.36 1.16
C ARG A 32 14.50 -12.42 1.05
N GLU A 33 14.13 -13.64 0.66
CA GLU A 33 15.06 -14.78 0.68
C GLU A 33 16.13 -14.64 -0.43
N ASN A 34 15.73 -14.31 -1.66
CA ASN A 34 16.65 -14.02 -2.76
C ASN A 34 17.57 -12.83 -2.44
N PHE A 35 17.01 -11.73 -1.93
CA PHE A 35 17.78 -10.54 -1.57
C PHE A 35 18.78 -10.83 -0.43
N ASP A 36 18.34 -11.45 0.68
CA ASP A 36 19.21 -11.72 1.83
C ASP A 36 20.29 -12.77 1.52
N TYR A 37 20.04 -13.68 0.57
CA TYR A 37 21.07 -14.58 0.02
C TYR A 37 22.07 -13.82 -0.86
N ALA A 38 21.60 -13.06 -1.84
CA ALA A 38 22.45 -12.33 -2.78
C ALA A 38 23.31 -11.26 -2.09
N PHE A 39 22.74 -10.53 -1.13
CA PHE A 39 23.46 -9.54 -0.33
C PHE A 39 24.51 -10.17 0.60
N ARG A 40 24.28 -11.40 1.08
CA ARG A 40 25.26 -12.18 1.84
C ARG A 40 26.43 -12.63 0.95
N GLU A 41 26.15 -13.08 -0.27
CA GLU A 41 27.21 -13.41 -1.22
C GLU A 41 27.99 -12.18 -1.69
N TYR A 42 27.35 -11.02 -1.84
CA TYR A 42 28.07 -9.75 -2.04
C TYR A 42 29.04 -9.44 -0.90
N ALA A 43 28.56 -9.49 0.35
CA ALA A 43 29.41 -9.30 1.53
C ALA A 43 30.57 -10.33 1.59
N ARG A 44 30.33 -11.59 1.19
CA ARG A 44 31.36 -12.65 1.17
C ARG A 44 32.38 -12.47 0.04
N ARG A 45 31.96 -12.09 -1.17
CA ARG A 45 32.83 -11.84 -2.33
C ARG A 45 33.73 -10.62 -2.13
N TRP A 46 33.23 -9.60 -1.46
CA TRP A 46 33.90 -8.29 -1.30
C TRP A 46 34.45 -8.02 0.11
N ALA A 47 34.44 -9.02 0.99
CA ALA A 47 35.13 -8.97 2.28
C ALA A 47 36.59 -8.53 2.11
N PHE A 48 36.99 -7.50 2.87
CA PHE A 48 38.33 -6.89 2.87
C PHE A 48 38.78 -6.31 1.50
N LYS A 49 37.83 -5.91 0.64
CA LYS A 49 38.08 -5.26 -0.66
C LYS A 49 37.37 -3.91 -0.76
N HIS A 50 37.62 -3.18 -1.85
CA HIS A 50 36.97 -1.92 -2.19
C HIS A 50 36.03 -2.11 -3.41
N PRO A 51 34.79 -2.58 -3.22
CA PRO A 51 33.84 -2.76 -4.31
C PRO A 51 33.37 -1.42 -4.91
N THR A 52 33.00 -1.45 -6.19
CA THR A 52 32.30 -0.37 -6.89
C THR A 52 30.79 -0.67 -6.99
N PRO A 53 29.92 0.29 -7.35
CA PRO A 53 28.48 0.02 -7.50
C PRO A 53 28.15 -1.11 -8.49
N ALA A 54 28.93 -1.23 -9.57
CA ALA A 54 28.75 -2.30 -10.56
C ALA A 54 29.06 -3.71 -10.00
N ASP A 55 29.85 -3.80 -8.93
CA ASP A 55 30.17 -5.07 -8.27
C ASP A 55 29.05 -5.53 -7.33
N LEU A 56 28.29 -4.59 -6.76
CA LEU A 56 27.03 -4.86 -6.09
C LEU A 56 25.99 -5.33 -7.10
N PHE A 57 25.72 -4.53 -8.15
CA PHE A 57 24.67 -4.82 -9.13
C PHE A 57 24.82 -6.22 -9.74
N ARG A 58 26.01 -6.54 -10.27
CA ARG A 58 26.32 -7.87 -10.83
C ARG A 58 26.20 -9.00 -9.82
N THR A 59 26.55 -8.77 -8.56
CA THR A 59 26.43 -9.84 -7.54
C THR A 59 24.98 -10.08 -7.16
N MET A 60 24.16 -9.02 -7.11
CA MET A 60 22.73 -9.16 -6.85
C MET A 60 22.03 -9.95 -7.96
N GLU A 61 22.36 -9.69 -9.22
CA GLU A 61 21.86 -10.44 -10.39
C GLU A 61 22.36 -11.89 -10.42
N ASP A 62 23.68 -12.11 -10.41
CA ASP A 62 24.31 -13.44 -10.47
C ASP A 62 23.89 -14.37 -9.31
N ALA A 63 23.67 -13.83 -8.11
CA ALA A 63 23.25 -14.64 -6.96
C ALA A 63 21.73 -14.81 -6.83
N SER A 64 20.89 -14.03 -7.53
CA SER A 64 19.42 -14.21 -7.55
C SER A 64 18.89 -14.90 -8.80
N ALA A 65 19.67 -14.89 -9.89
CA ALA A 65 19.25 -15.22 -11.24
C ALA A 65 18.08 -14.35 -11.78
N GLU A 66 17.91 -13.14 -11.23
CA GLU A 66 16.93 -12.16 -11.70
C GLU A 66 17.55 -11.09 -12.62
N ASP A 67 16.83 -10.70 -13.66
CA ASP A 67 17.15 -9.53 -14.49
C ASP A 67 16.75 -8.25 -13.73
N LEU A 68 17.76 -7.51 -13.28
CA LEU A 68 17.64 -6.25 -12.55
C LEU A 68 18.19 -5.05 -13.35
N ASP A 69 18.61 -5.26 -14.60
CA ASP A 69 19.28 -4.26 -15.44
C ASP A 69 18.36 -3.03 -15.67
N TRP A 70 17.06 -3.30 -15.84
CA TRP A 70 15.99 -2.29 -15.89
C TRP A 70 15.89 -1.46 -14.61
N PHE A 71 16.08 -2.08 -13.44
CA PHE A 71 15.97 -1.43 -12.14
C PHE A 71 17.21 -0.59 -11.84
N TRP A 72 18.42 -1.12 -12.07
CA TRP A 72 19.65 -0.34 -11.90
C TRP A 72 19.68 0.84 -12.86
N ARG A 73 19.33 0.63 -14.14
CA ARG A 73 19.25 1.69 -15.15
C ARG A 73 18.22 2.75 -14.79
N GLY A 74 17.01 2.37 -14.39
CA GLY A 74 15.96 3.31 -14.00
C GLY A 74 16.29 4.05 -12.68
N TRP A 75 16.65 3.32 -11.63
CA TRP A 75 16.77 3.86 -10.28
C TRP A 75 18.09 4.61 -10.03
N PHE A 76 19.22 4.12 -10.54
CA PHE A 76 20.55 4.70 -10.25
C PHE A 76 21.14 5.51 -11.40
N TYR A 77 20.88 5.12 -12.65
CA TYR A 77 21.34 5.85 -13.84
C TYR A 77 20.26 6.79 -14.44
N GLY A 78 19.02 6.73 -13.96
CA GLY A 78 17.90 7.56 -14.38
C GLY A 78 17.53 8.68 -13.39
N THR A 79 17.02 9.78 -13.95
CA THR A 79 16.40 10.92 -13.24
C THR A 79 14.88 10.77 -13.07
N GLU A 80 14.27 9.90 -13.86
CA GLU A 80 12.82 9.74 -13.99
C GLU A 80 12.18 9.14 -12.72
N PRO A 81 11.10 9.74 -12.17
CA PRO A 81 10.35 9.18 -11.04
C PRO A 81 9.39 8.05 -11.44
N CYS A 82 8.83 7.34 -10.46
CA CYS A 82 7.64 6.49 -10.67
C CYS A 82 6.36 7.33 -10.51
N ASP A 83 5.52 7.39 -11.54
CA ASP A 83 4.11 7.83 -11.47
C ASP A 83 3.33 6.92 -12.44
N ILE A 84 2.48 6.04 -11.90
CA ILE A 84 1.69 5.08 -12.67
C ILE A 84 0.21 5.37 -12.45
N SER A 85 -0.44 5.96 -13.46
CA SER A 85 -1.88 6.26 -13.37
C SER A 85 -2.76 5.09 -13.77
N LEU A 86 -3.85 4.91 -13.03
CA LEU A 86 -5.00 4.13 -13.47
C LEU A 86 -5.88 5.03 -14.36
N ASP A 87 -5.71 4.95 -15.68
CA ASP A 87 -6.37 5.84 -16.65
C ASP A 87 -7.84 5.49 -16.85
N THR A 88 -8.13 4.21 -17.07
CA THR A 88 -9.48 3.72 -17.35
C THR A 88 -9.72 2.34 -16.75
N VAL A 89 -10.95 2.13 -16.30
CA VAL A 89 -11.49 0.83 -15.87
C VAL A 89 -12.75 0.59 -16.67
N LYS A 90 -12.73 -0.37 -17.60
CA LYS A 90 -13.94 -0.85 -18.26
C LYS A 90 -14.39 -2.12 -17.57
N TRP A 91 -15.64 -2.17 -17.14
CA TRP A 91 -16.27 -3.38 -16.61
C TRP A 91 -17.21 -3.95 -17.67
N ALA A 92 -17.15 -5.27 -17.85
CA ALA A 92 -18.05 -6.02 -18.72
C ALA A 92 -18.47 -7.33 -18.04
N THR A 93 -19.70 -7.76 -18.33
CA THR A 93 -20.25 -9.05 -17.95
C THR A 93 -20.76 -9.76 -19.21
N LEU A 94 -20.91 -11.08 -19.14
CA LEU A 94 -21.57 -11.84 -20.21
C LEU A 94 -23.07 -11.51 -20.17
N ASN A 95 -23.51 -10.71 -21.15
CA ASN A 95 -24.90 -10.24 -21.26
C ASN A 95 -25.83 -11.35 -21.77
N THR A 96 -26.97 -11.53 -21.11
CA THR A 96 -28.03 -12.48 -21.51
C THR A 96 -29.44 -11.85 -21.50
N GLU A 97 -29.51 -10.51 -21.64
CA GLU A 97 -30.75 -9.70 -21.88
C GLU A 97 -31.81 -9.74 -20.74
N VAL A 98 -32.83 -8.85 -20.65
CA VAL A 98 -33.11 -7.54 -21.29
C VAL A 98 -33.22 -6.51 -20.15
N SER A 99 -32.68 -5.29 -20.32
CA SER A 99 -32.75 -4.24 -19.29
C SER A 99 -34.15 -3.60 -19.16
N ASN A 100 -34.71 -3.58 -17.95
CA ASN A 100 -35.92 -2.82 -17.64
C ASN A 100 -35.90 -2.22 -16.21
N LYS A 101 -35.92 -0.88 -16.15
CA LYS A 101 -36.22 0.01 -15.00
C LYS A 101 -35.38 -0.06 -13.71
N GLN A 102 -34.49 0.94 -13.60
CA GLN A 102 -34.55 2.05 -12.64
C GLN A 102 -34.52 1.75 -11.10
N PRO A 103 -33.53 2.27 -10.34
CA PRO A 103 -33.38 1.99 -8.91
C PRO A 103 -34.26 2.86 -7.99
N SER A 104 -34.49 2.36 -6.76
CA SER A 104 -35.04 3.09 -5.60
C SER A 104 -34.05 3.04 -4.42
N ALA A 105 -34.24 3.86 -3.38
CA ALA A 105 -33.19 4.26 -2.42
C ALA A 105 -33.48 3.95 -0.93
N GLY A 106 -32.48 4.17 -0.04
CA GLY A 106 -32.62 4.12 1.42
C GLY A 106 -31.31 4.36 2.24
N GLY A 107 -31.40 4.54 3.59
CA GLY A 107 -30.31 4.82 4.57
C GLY A 107 -30.31 4.10 5.97
N THR A 108 -30.45 4.80 7.12
CA THR A 108 -30.57 4.30 8.54
C THR A 108 -29.95 2.95 8.88
N GLY A 109 -28.78 3.04 9.51
CA GLY A 109 -28.66 2.49 10.86
C GLY A 109 -28.30 3.62 11.82
N THR A 110 -28.81 3.59 13.05
CA THR A 110 -28.26 4.37 14.16
C THR A 110 -26.91 3.74 14.53
N ILE A 111 -25.80 4.44 14.30
CA ILE A 111 -24.45 3.89 14.49
C ILE A 111 -23.87 4.42 15.80
N LYS A 112 -23.54 3.51 16.72
CA LYS A 112 -22.82 3.85 17.96
C LYS A 112 -21.35 4.13 17.63
N VAL A 113 -20.91 5.38 17.81
CA VAL A 113 -19.53 5.79 17.58
C VAL A 113 -18.79 5.78 18.93
N PRO A 114 -17.75 4.93 19.12
CA PRO A 114 -16.99 4.88 20.36
C PRO A 114 -16.00 6.05 20.47
N VAL A 115 -15.42 6.21 21.67
CA VAL A 115 -14.32 7.16 21.91
C VAL A 115 -13.19 6.97 20.88
N ALA A 116 -12.62 8.08 20.43
CA ALA A 116 -11.50 8.08 19.49
C ALA A 116 -10.34 7.24 20.02
N LYS A 117 -10.04 6.13 19.34
CA LYS A 117 -8.86 5.29 19.56
C LYS A 117 -7.59 6.14 19.47
N PRO A 118 -6.46 5.73 20.09
CA PRO A 118 -5.18 6.39 19.88
C PRO A 118 -4.90 6.61 18.39
N GLN A 119 -4.38 7.77 18.03
CA GLN A 119 -3.95 8.09 16.67
C GLN A 119 -2.66 7.33 16.33
N LEU A 120 -2.80 6.02 16.20
CA LEU A 120 -1.81 5.15 15.59
C LEU A 120 -1.62 5.56 14.13
N ASN A 121 -0.46 5.23 13.56
CA ASN A 121 -0.26 5.41 12.14
C ASN A 121 -1.15 4.39 11.41
N ASN A 122 -2.19 4.82 10.70
CA ASN A 122 -3.12 3.94 9.96
C ASN A 122 -2.48 3.22 8.75
N PHE A 123 -1.15 3.19 8.71
CA PHE A 123 -0.32 2.58 7.69
C PHE A 123 0.85 1.87 8.40
N ASP A 124 0.69 0.56 8.60
CA ASP A 124 1.81 -0.35 8.81
C ASP A 124 2.36 -0.69 7.42
N ASP A 125 3.66 -0.47 7.20
CA ASP A 125 4.36 -0.86 5.98
C ASP A 125 4.54 -2.38 5.89
N ILE A 126 4.73 -2.88 4.67
CA ILE A 126 4.90 -4.32 4.40
C ILE A 126 6.07 -4.93 5.18
N SER A 127 7.12 -4.15 5.47
CA SER A 127 8.27 -4.59 6.26
C SER A 127 7.90 -4.82 7.73
N LYS A 128 7.11 -3.95 8.37
CA LYS A 128 6.55 -4.18 9.72
C LYS A 128 5.58 -5.35 9.78
N ILE A 129 4.78 -5.57 8.74
CA ILE A 129 3.82 -6.69 8.68
C ILE A 129 4.59 -8.01 8.63
N ARG A 130 5.46 -8.18 7.62
CA ARG A 130 6.29 -9.39 7.46
C ARG A 130 7.22 -9.65 8.63
N ASN A 131 7.76 -8.60 9.27
CA ASN A 131 8.60 -8.76 10.46
C ASN A 131 7.82 -9.32 11.67
N ARG A 132 6.49 -9.15 11.72
CA ARG A 132 5.61 -9.67 12.78
C ARG A 132 5.14 -11.10 12.50
N GLU A 133 5.10 -11.48 11.23
CA GLU A 133 4.71 -12.81 10.75
C GLU A 133 5.91 -13.79 10.72
N ASP A 134 7.14 -13.30 10.61
CA ASP A 134 8.35 -14.12 10.66
C ASP A 134 8.67 -14.61 12.07
N SER A 135 8.29 -15.87 12.34
CA SER A 135 8.60 -16.62 13.56
C SER A 135 10.08 -16.65 13.98
N LYS A 136 11.04 -16.28 13.12
CA LYS A 136 12.47 -16.19 13.42
C LYS A 136 12.84 -14.87 14.13
N ILE A 137 11.95 -13.87 14.14
CA ILE A 137 12.19 -12.54 14.71
C ILE A 137 11.58 -12.45 16.11
N THR A 138 12.42 -12.48 17.14
CA THR A 138 12.01 -12.15 18.51
C THR A 138 12.15 -10.65 18.73
N PHE A 139 11.04 -9.93 18.98
CA PHE A 139 11.10 -8.52 19.33
C PHE A 139 11.66 -8.32 20.75
N ALA A 140 12.42 -7.25 20.98
CA ALA A 140 13.00 -6.96 22.29
C ALA A 140 11.94 -6.84 23.41
N THR A 141 10.76 -6.30 23.11
CA THR A 141 9.63 -6.19 24.06
C THR A 141 8.94 -7.51 24.38
N ASP A 142 9.30 -8.57 23.65
CA ASP A 142 8.71 -9.90 23.79
C ASP A 142 9.73 -10.86 24.42
N ALA A 143 11.04 -10.56 24.28
CA ALA A 143 12.12 -11.16 25.07
C ALA A 143 12.26 -10.56 26.48
N ASP A 144 11.99 -9.26 26.65
CA ASP A 144 12.00 -8.56 27.94
C ASP A 144 10.68 -7.78 28.15
N GLU A 145 9.87 -8.26 29.08
CA GLU A 145 8.56 -7.67 29.37
C GLU A 145 8.67 -6.33 30.10
N THR A 146 9.82 -5.98 30.70
CA THR A 146 10.03 -4.69 31.38
C THR A 146 10.08 -3.52 30.39
N LEU A 147 10.37 -3.80 29.12
CA LEU A 147 10.34 -2.82 28.02
C LEU A 147 8.91 -2.48 27.54
N ARG A 148 7.86 -3.11 28.11
CA ARG A 148 6.46 -2.89 27.72
C ARG A 148 5.83 -1.72 28.47
N ASP A 149 6.13 -0.52 28.00
CA ASP A 149 5.60 0.73 28.56
C ASP A 149 4.06 0.89 28.41
N PHE A 150 3.52 2.00 28.91
CA PHE A 150 2.09 2.32 28.76
C PHE A 150 1.66 2.37 27.30
N TYR A 151 2.46 2.97 26.41
CA TYR A 151 2.08 3.13 25.00
C TYR A 151 2.10 1.79 24.23
N TRP A 152 3.03 0.88 24.54
CA TRP A 152 3.08 -0.48 24.01
C TRP A 152 1.80 -1.26 24.34
N ARG A 153 1.32 -1.14 25.59
CA ARG A 153 0.08 -1.77 26.08
C ARG A 153 -1.16 -1.12 25.49
N TYR A 154 -1.22 0.22 25.48
CA TYR A 154 -2.37 0.99 24.99
C TYR A 154 -2.57 0.84 23.47
N ALA A 155 -1.49 0.87 22.67
CA ALA A 155 -1.54 0.66 21.22
C ALA A 155 -2.06 -0.75 20.83
N ARG A 156 -1.90 -1.75 21.71
CA ARG A 156 -2.39 -3.12 21.54
C ARG A 156 -3.76 -3.39 22.18
N GLY A 157 -4.40 -2.38 22.76
CA GLY A 157 -5.69 -2.53 23.45
C GLY A 157 -5.62 -3.28 24.79
N LEU A 158 -4.42 -3.48 25.34
CA LEU A 158 -4.18 -4.20 26.61
C LEU A 158 -4.37 -3.30 27.85
N ALA A 159 -4.38 -1.98 27.67
CA ALA A 159 -4.71 -1.01 28.72
C ALA A 159 -6.22 -0.70 28.72
N LYS A 160 -6.87 -0.81 29.88
CA LYS A 160 -8.30 -0.50 30.05
C LYS A 160 -8.52 1.01 30.10
N VAL A 161 -9.44 1.52 29.30
CA VAL A 161 -9.86 2.93 29.28
C VAL A 161 -11.38 3.00 29.17
N ASP A 162 -12.01 3.84 30.00
CA ASP A 162 -13.46 4.05 29.98
C ASP A 162 -13.91 4.78 28.69
N SER A 163 -15.05 4.36 28.13
CA SER A 163 -15.46 4.73 26.76
C SER A 163 -16.97 4.72 26.51
N THR A 164 -17.76 5.27 27.45
CA THR A 164 -19.21 5.45 27.32
C THR A 164 -19.63 6.22 26.04
N PRO A 165 -20.43 5.64 25.11
CA PRO A 165 -20.86 6.29 23.86
C PRO A 165 -22.08 7.22 23.98
N PHE A 166 -22.41 7.93 22.90
CA PHE A 166 -23.68 8.64 22.68
C PHE A 166 -24.27 8.33 21.27
N GLU A 167 -25.50 8.77 20.98
CA GLU A 167 -26.31 8.26 19.85
C GLU A 167 -26.60 9.28 18.73
N ILE A 168 -26.72 8.82 17.46
CA ILE A 168 -27.03 9.63 16.26
C ILE A 168 -27.74 8.79 15.15
N THR A 169 -28.78 9.33 14.50
CA THR A 169 -29.73 8.63 13.57
C THR A 169 -29.46 8.86 12.05
N ARG A 170 -30.09 8.08 11.11
CA ARG A 170 -29.94 8.15 9.62
C ARG A 170 -31.29 7.91 8.79
N PRO A 171 -31.28 7.73 7.42
CA PRO A 171 -32.33 7.38 6.35
C PRO A 171 -33.11 6.07 5.85
N ASP A 172 -33.08 4.88 6.45
CA ASP A 172 -33.54 3.46 6.17
C ASP A 172 -33.28 2.72 4.82
N VAL A 173 -32.33 1.74 4.71
CA VAL A 173 -32.04 0.94 3.46
C VAL A 173 -32.88 -0.35 3.35
N ALA A 174 -33.48 -0.59 2.18
CA ALA A 174 -34.16 -1.84 1.84
C ALA A 174 -33.20 -2.97 1.39
N VAL A 175 -33.64 -4.22 1.57
CA VAL A 175 -32.96 -5.46 1.13
C VAL A 175 -33.92 -6.26 0.23
N ASP A 176 -33.41 -6.87 -0.84
CA ASP A 176 -34.20 -7.67 -1.79
C ASP A 176 -34.24 -9.16 -1.37
N THR A 177 -35.32 -9.88 -1.73
CA THR A 177 -35.62 -11.23 -1.23
C THR A 177 -36.28 -12.16 -2.27
N PHE A 178 -35.52 -12.64 -3.26
CA PHE A 178 -35.88 -13.80 -4.09
C PHE A 178 -34.70 -14.76 -4.32
N THR A 179 -34.99 -16.04 -4.52
CA THR A 179 -34.01 -17.14 -4.42
C THR A 179 -33.24 -17.46 -5.71
N GLU A 180 -31.94 -17.72 -5.56
CA GLU A 180 -30.96 -17.79 -6.65
C GLU A 180 -30.91 -19.14 -7.40
N ALA A 181 -31.32 -20.24 -6.76
CA ALA A 181 -30.72 -21.55 -6.98
C ALA A 181 -30.98 -22.23 -8.35
N GLN A 182 -32.06 -21.89 -9.05
CA GLN A 182 -32.57 -22.72 -10.16
C GLN A 182 -32.25 -22.21 -11.58
N ARG A 183 -31.66 -21.02 -11.75
CA ARG A 183 -31.49 -20.39 -13.07
C ARG A 183 -30.05 -20.06 -13.47
N PHE A 184 -29.06 -20.31 -12.61
CA PHE A 184 -27.68 -19.79 -12.77
C PHE A 184 -26.55 -20.83 -12.89
N ASN A 185 -26.82 -22.13 -12.74
CA ASN A 185 -25.76 -23.13 -12.50
C ASN A 185 -24.90 -23.55 -13.72
N ILE A 186 -25.08 -22.96 -14.92
CA ILE A 186 -24.45 -23.45 -16.16
C ILE A 186 -23.69 -22.35 -16.95
N ALA A 187 -23.91 -21.05 -16.67
CA ALA A 187 -23.20 -19.96 -17.34
C ALA A 187 -22.24 -19.24 -16.37
N GLY A 188 -20.93 -19.30 -16.62
CA GLY A 188 -19.89 -18.81 -15.71
C GLY A 188 -19.93 -17.29 -15.49
N ARG A 189 -20.41 -16.86 -14.32
CA ARG A 189 -20.52 -15.46 -13.87
C ARG A 189 -19.15 -14.77 -13.60
N LYS A 190 -18.22 -14.74 -14.56
CA LYS A 190 -16.97 -13.98 -14.43
C LYS A 190 -17.16 -12.52 -14.85
N ASN A 191 -16.81 -11.59 -13.96
CA ASN A 191 -16.71 -10.17 -14.25
C ASN A 191 -15.38 -9.90 -14.97
N MET A 192 -15.43 -9.24 -16.11
CA MET A 192 -14.25 -8.82 -16.87
C MET A 192 -13.95 -7.35 -16.58
N TYR A 193 -12.72 -7.07 -16.17
CA TYR A 193 -12.22 -5.72 -15.92
C TYR A 193 -11.01 -5.46 -16.83
N GLU A 194 -11.18 -4.57 -17.81
CA GLU A 194 -10.06 -4.06 -18.61
C GLU A 194 -9.54 -2.78 -17.97
N LEU A 195 -8.31 -2.84 -17.44
CA LEU A 195 -7.62 -1.71 -16.81
C LEU A 195 -6.57 -1.19 -17.79
N THR A 196 -6.52 0.13 -17.94
CA THR A 196 -5.45 0.82 -18.68
C THR A 196 -4.61 1.63 -17.73
N PHE A 197 -3.29 1.48 -17.84
CA PHE A 197 -2.29 2.15 -17.04
C PHE A 197 -1.36 2.97 -17.94
N SER A 198 -0.96 4.16 -17.49
CA SER A 198 0.12 4.93 -18.12
C SER A 198 1.24 5.20 -17.13
N ASN A 199 2.47 4.99 -17.58
CA ASN A 199 3.69 5.42 -16.91
C ASN A 199 3.93 6.89 -17.29
N LYS A 200 3.67 7.80 -16.34
CA LYS A 200 3.86 9.25 -16.51
C LYS A 200 5.20 9.74 -16.00
N GLY A 201 5.77 9.02 -15.03
CA GLY A 201 7.03 9.40 -14.41
C GLY A 201 8.25 9.01 -15.23
N GLY A 202 8.14 7.99 -16.10
CA GLY A 202 9.21 7.45 -16.94
C GLY A 202 9.83 6.18 -16.34
N LEU A 203 9.93 6.06 -15.02
CA LEU A 203 10.42 4.85 -14.36
C LEU A 203 9.39 3.71 -14.41
N VAL A 204 9.69 2.66 -15.19
CA VAL A 204 8.89 1.42 -15.18
C VAL A 204 9.05 0.68 -13.85
N MET A 205 7.91 0.27 -13.26
CA MET A 205 7.85 -0.50 -12.01
C MET A 205 6.79 -1.63 -12.12
N PRO A 206 6.85 -2.68 -11.28
CA PRO A 206 5.78 -3.66 -11.17
C PRO A 206 4.43 -3.00 -10.83
N ILE A 207 3.34 -3.49 -11.44
CA ILE A 207 1.99 -2.99 -11.16
C ILE A 207 1.37 -3.85 -10.06
N ILE A 208 1.01 -3.24 -8.93
CA ILE A 208 0.38 -3.90 -7.79
C ILE A 208 -1.03 -3.32 -7.63
N ILE A 209 -2.04 -4.19 -7.56
CA ILE A 209 -3.45 -3.83 -7.59
C ILE A 209 -4.17 -4.47 -6.41
N GLU A 210 -4.70 -3.66 -5.49
CA GLU A 210 -5.68 -4.12 -4.51
C GLU A 210 -7.10 -3.97 -5.10
N TRP A 211 -7.81 -5.09 -5.17
CA TRP A 211 -9.24 -5.14 -5.47
C TRP A 211 -10.00 -5.18 -4.15
N THR A 212 -11.00 -4.32 -3.98
CA THR A 212 -12.00 -4.43 -2.91
C THR A 212 -13.35 -4.74 -3.53
N PHE A 213 -13.95 -5.87 -3.16
CA PHE A 213 -15.23 -6.34 -3.68
C PHE A 213 -16.43 -5.76 -2.93
N LYS A 214 -17.63 -5.85 -3.51
CA LYS A 214 -18.88 -5.37 -2.87
C LYS A 214 -19.23 -6.05 -1.54
N ASP A 215 -18.71 -7.24 -1.29
CA ASP A 215 -18.84 -7.96 0.00
C ASP A 215 -17.78 -7.55 1.05
N GLY A 216 -16.93 -6.57 0.73
CA GLY A 216 -15.84 -6.10 1.59
C GLY A 216 -14.59 -6.99 1.57
N THR A 217 -14.59 -8.12 0.86
CA THR A 217 -13.37 -8.94 0.71
C THR A 217 -12.36 -8.26 -0.20
N LYS A 218 -11.08 -8.62 -0.01
CA LYS A 218 -9.95 -8.05 -0.75
C LYS A 218 -9.10 -9.12 -1.42
N GLU A 219 -8.49 -8.75 -2.54
CA GLU A 219 -7.55 -9.57 -3.31
C GLU A 219 -6.43 -8.66 -3.86
N VAL A 220 -5.20 -9.16 -3.97
CA VAL A 220 -4.07 -8.38 -4.49
C VAL A 220 -3.43 -9.08 -5.69
N ASP A 221 -3.52 -8.47 -6.87
CA ASP A 221 -2.76 -8.87 -8.05
C ASP A 221 -1.38 -8.20 -8.04
N ARG A 222 -0.33 -8.97 -8.35
CA ARG A 222 1.03 -8.48 -8.57
C ARG A 222 1.45 -8.81 -10.01
N ILE A 223 1.75 -7.79 -10.79
CA ILE A 223 2.16 -7.92 -12.19
C ILE A 223 3.60 -7.41 -12.30
N GLY A 224 4.56 -8.31 -12.55
CA GLY A 224 5.97 -7.96 -12.72
C GLY A 224 6.21 -7.01 -13.89
N VAL A 225 7.33 -6.26 -13.83
CA VAL A 225 7.72 -5.18 -14.76
C VAL A 225 7.68 -5.57 -16.25
N ASN A 226 7.81 -6.87 -16.56
CA ASN A 226 7.67 -7.45 -17.89
C ASN A 226 6.40 -7.01 -18.66
N ILE A 227 5.36 -6.55 -17.96
CA ILE A 227 4.14 -5.95 -18.56
C ILE A 227 4.43 -4.76 -19.49
N TRP A 228 5.48 -3.98 -19.21
CA TRP A 228 5.86 -2.79 -19.97
C TRP A 228 6.65 -3.10 -21.26
N ARG A 229 7.09 -4.35 -21.49
CA ARG A 229 8.02 -4.72 -22.58
C ARG A 229 7.55 -4.46 -24.02
N LYS A 230 6.26 -4.19 -24.25
CA LYS A 230 5.72 -3.81 -25.57
C LYS A 230 5.50 -2.30 -25.73
N ASN A 231 5.35 -1.58 -24.62
CA ASN A 231 5.16 -0.14 -24.57
C ASN A 231 5.40 0.32 -23.12
N GLU A 232 6.52 1.00 -22.90
CA GLU A 232 6.95 1.46 -21.57
C GLU A 232 6.13 2.65 -21.03
N ASN A 233 5.36 3.32 -21.90
CA ASN A 233 4.55 4.49 -21.56
C ASN A 233 3.10 4.12 -21.20
N LYS A 234 2.56 3.05 -21.81
CA LYS A 234 1.13 2.71 -21.67
C LYS A 234 0.83 1.23 -21.91
N VAL A 235 0.07 0.62 -21.00
CA VAL A 235 -0.36 -0.78 -21.12
C VAL A 235 -1.81 -0.99 -20.69
N THR A 236 -2.51 -1.87 -21.38
CA THR A 236 -3.87 -2.29 -21.04
C THR A 236 -3.86 -3.79 -20.73
N LYS A 237 -4.50 -4.20 -19.62
CA LYS A 237 -4.60 -5.60 -19.20
C LYS A 237 -6.01 -5.93 -18.73
N THR A 238 -6.53 -7.06 -19.18
CA THR A 238 -7.81 -7.62 -18.74
C THR A 238 -7.61 -8.56 -17.55
N PHE A 239 -8.51 -8.46 -16.58
CA PHE A 239 -8.60 -9.30 -15.40
C PHE A 239 -9.99 -9.94 -15.36
N MET A 240 -10.08 -11.18 -14.87
CA MET A 240 -11.35 -11.89 -14.67
C MET A 240 -11.52 -12.14 -13.18
N LYS A 241 -12.60 -11.65 -12.58
CA LYS A 241 -12.94 -11.83 -11.15
C LYS A 241 -14.29 -12.50 -10.99
N ASP A 242 -14.39 -13.43 -10.04
CA ASP A 242 -15.63 -14.15 -9.73
C ASP A 242 -16.63 -13.31 -8.90
N LYS A 243 -16.17 -12.17 -8.37
CA LYS A 243 -16.95 -11.18 -7.62
C LYS A 243 -16.96 -9.82 -8.32
N GLU A 244 -17.97 -9.01 -8.03
CA GLU A 244 -18.04 -7.63 -8.53
C GLU A 244 -17.23 -6.68 -7.63
N VAL A 245 -16.36 -5.89 -8.27
CA VAL A 245 -15.43 -4.95 -7.65
C VAL A 245 -16.14 -3.66 -7.27
N ALA A 246 -15.95 -3.20 -6.04
CA ALA A 246 -16.45 -1.92 -5.52
C ALA A 246 -15.40 -0.80 -5.65
N SER A 247 -14.12 -1.12 -5.47
CA SER A 247 -13.01 -0.19 -5.73
C SER A 247 -11.70 -0.91 -6.07
N ILE A 248 -10.81 -0.18 -6.73
CA ILE A 248 -9.48 -0.62 -7.15
C ILE A 248 -8.47 0.40 -6.64
N LYS A 249 -7.37 -0.05 -6.05
CA LYS A 249 -6.26 0.80 -5.62
C LYS A 249 -4.94 0.29 -6.20
N LEU A 250 -4.22 1.17 -6.90
CA LEU A 250 -2.83 0.95 -7.29
C LEU A 250 -1.89 1.17 -6.10
N ASP A 251 -0.87 0.33 -6.02
CA ASP A 251 0.15 0.30 -4.97
C ASP A 251 -0.43 0.54 -3.55
N PRO A 252 -1.18 -0.43 -3.02
CA PRO A 252 -1.87 -0.27 -1.74
C PRO A 252 -0.91 0.02 -0.58
N MET A 253 0.32 -0.51 -0.66
CA MET A 253 1.33 -0.54 0.40
C MET A 253 2.56 0.35 0.13
N LYS A 254 2.53 1.19 -0.93
CA LYS A 254 3.61 2.13 -1.29
C LYS A 254 4.94 1.45 -1.63
N GLU A 255 4.84 0.28 -2.25
CA GLU A 255 5.92 -0.63 -2.66
C GLU A 255 6.64 -0.24 -3.96
N THR A 256 6.09 0.68 -4.78
CA THR A 256 6.75 1.17 -6.02
C THR A 256 7.41 2.55 -5.86
N ALA A 257 7.19 3.21 -4.72
CA ALA A 257 7.55 4.61 -4.46
C ALA A 257 6.98 5.62 -5.49
N ASP A 258 5.73 5.39 -5.91
CA ASP A 258 4.95 6.32 -6.73
C ASP A 258 4.88 7.73 -6.09
N ILE A 259 5.26 8.76 -6.84
CA ILE A 259 5.27 10.16 -6.38
C ILE A 259 3.87 10.80 -6.32
N ASN A 260 2.87 10.19 -6.94
CA ASN A 260 1.56 10.78 -7.19
C ASN A 260 0.42 9.78 -6.96
N THR A 261 0.14 9.48 -5.70
CA THR A 261 -0.93 8.54 -5.31
C THR A 261 -2.36 9.03 -5.59
N SER A 262 -2.57 10.19 -6.22
CA SER A 262 -3.91 10.72 -6.51
C SER A 262 -4.59 10.04 -7.71
N ASN A 263 -3.80 9.57 -8.69
CA ASN A 263 -4.28 8.78 -9.84
C ASN A 263 -4.34 7.26 -9.59
N ASN A 264 -4.22 6.86 -8.33
CA ASN A 264 -4.01 5.45 -7.96
C ASN A 264 -5.27 4.83 -7.35
N SER A 265 -6.46 5.36 -7.67
CA SER A 265 -7.76 4.86 -7.20
C SER A 265 -8.85 4.89 -8.28
N TRP A 266 -9.70 3.87 -8.28
CA TRP A 266 -10.98 3.86 -8.99
C TRP A 266 -12.10 3.38 -8.05
N PRO A 267 -13.28 4.04 -7.99
CA PRO A 267 -13.54 5.36 -8.57
C PRO A 267 -12.56 6.42 -8.03
N ALA A 268 -12.28 7.45 -8.82
CA ALA A 268 -11.25 8.42 -8.47
C ALA A 268 -11.69 9.29 -7.27
N PHE A 269 -11.09 9.08 -6.10
CA PHE A 269 -11.36 9.88 -4.91
C PHE A 269 -10.49 11.15 -4.93
N THR A 270 -11.11 12.32 -5.05
CA THR A 270 -10.40 13.59 -4.86
C THR A 270 -10.00 13.75 -3.40
N GLU A 271 -8.73 13.52 -3.07
CA GLU A 271 -8.21 13.81 -1.72
C GLU A 271 -8.50 15.28 -1.35
N PRO A 272 -9.05 15.57 -0.15
CA PRO A 272 -9.21 16.95 0.30
C PRO A 272 -7.87 17.66 0.29
N SER A 273 -7.80 18.83 -0.35
CA SER A 273 -6.50 19.48 -0.61
C SER A 273 -5.79 19.81 0.70
N LYS A 274 -4.45 19.85 0.67
CA LYS A 274 -3.62 20.20 1.85
C LYS A 274 -4.06 21.54 2.49
N PHE A 275 -4.64 22.45 1.70
CA PHE A 275 -5.21 23.72 2.17
C PHE A 275 -6.63 23.59 2.75
N GLN A 276 -7.49 22.71 2.22
CA GLN A 276 -8.78 22.37 2.82
C GLN A 276 -8.61 21.63 4.15
N LEU A 277 -7.65 20.69 4.23
CA LEU A 277 -7.25 20.02 5.47
C LEU A 277 -6.69 21.02 6.50
N PHE A 278 -5.96 22.04 6.06
CA PHE A 278 -5.49 23.13 6.93
C PHE A 278 -6.62 24.04 7.42
N LYS A 279 -7.65 24.30 6.58
CA LYS A 279 -8.82 25.10 6.98
C LYS A 279 -9.83 24.37 7.87
N THR A 280 -9.95 23.05 7.75
CA THR A 280 -10.76 22.21 8.66
C THR A 280 -10.00 21.85 9.93
N GLY A 281 -8.67 21.75 9.87
CA GLY A 281 -7.78 21.63 11.03
C GLY A 281 -7.58 22.93 11.80
N GLY A 282 -8.63 23.42 12.46
CA GLY A 282 -8.59 24.64 13.27
C GLY A 282 -7.50 24.58 14.35
N GLY A 283 -6.49 25.46 14.21
CA GLY A 283 -5.46 25.67 15.24
C GLY A 283 -4.46 24.52 15.41
N ARG A 284 -3.52 24.35 14.45
CA ARG A 284 -2.24 23.68 14.77
C ARG A 284 -1.46 24.52 15.78
N GLY A 285 -1.56 24.16 17.06
CA GLY A 285 -0.65 24.66 18.10
C GLY A 285 0.81 24.26 17.81
N PRO A 286 1.78 24.88 18.49
CA PRO A 286 3.20 24.58 18.31
C PRO A 286 3.50 23.09 18.51
N ARG A 287 4.45 22.53 17.73
CA ARG A 287 4.96 21.16 17.95
C ARG A 287 5.49 21.04 19.39
N GLY A 288 4.85 20.23 20.20
CA GLY A 288 5.11 20.07 21.64
C GLY A 288 3.97 20.51 22.55
N GLY A 289 3.03 21.33 22.05
CA GLY A 289 1.78 21.64 22.76
C GLY A 289 0.81 20.46 22.69
N GLY A 290 0.49 19.86 23.85
CA GLY A 290 -0.54 18.83 23.95
C GLY A 290 -1.92 19.40 23.61
N GLY A 291 -2.67 18.71 22.74
CA GLY A 291 -4.09 19.02 22.53
C GLY A 291 -4.88 18.81 23.82
N GLY A 292 -5.93 19.61 24.06
CA GLY A 292 -6.63 19.75 25.35
C GLY A 292 -7.40 18.53 25.89
N GLY A 293 -7.08 17.31 25.47
CA GLY A 293 -7.48 16.09 26.17
C GLY A 293 -6.50 15.78 27.29
N GLY A 294 -7.00 15.56 28.52
CA GLY A 294 -6.15 15.20 29.67
C GLY A 294 -5.33 13.93 29.42
N ASN A 295 -4.09 13.91 29.93
CA ASN A 295 -3.09 12.88 29.65
C ASN A 295 -3.64 11.45 29.92
N PRO A 296 -3.61 10.52 28.94
CA PRO A 296 -4.08 9.15 29.13
C PRO A 296 -3.42 8.41 30.30
N MET A 297 -2.15 8.69 30.58
CA MET A 297 -1.40 8.12 31.72
C MET A 297 -1.98 8.55 33.08
N GLN A 298 -2.68 9.69 33.15
CA GLN A 298 -3.41 10.16 34.34
C GLN A 298 -4.84 9.58 34.44
N LYS A 299 -5.25 8.75 33.46
CA LYS A 299 -6.55 8.06 33.40
C LYS A 299 -6.41 6.54 33.32
N GLU A 300 -5.21 5.99 33.51
CA GLU A 300 -5.00 4.55 33.62
C GLU A 300 -5.66 4.02 34.90
N ILE A 301 -6.69 3.18 34.75
CA ILE A 301 -7.29 2.46 35.87
C ILE A 301 -6.34 1.31 36.23
N LYS A 302 -5.79 1.35 37.44
CA LYS A 302 -4.92 0.32 38.01
C LYS A 302 -5.73 -0.91 38.45
#